data_AF-A0A1I0M1Y7-F1
#
_entry.id   AF-A0A1I0M1Y7-F1
#
_cell.length_a   1.000
_cell.length_b   1.000
_cell.length_c   1.000
_cell.angle_alpha   90.00
_cell.angle_beta   90.00
_cell.angle_gamma   90.00
#
_symmetry.space_group_name_H-M   'P 1'
#
loop_
_entity.id
_entity.type
_entity.pdbx_description
1 polymer ?
#
loop_
_entity_poly.entity_id
_entity_poly.type
_entity_poly.pdbx_seq_one_letter_code
_entity_poly.pdbx_strand_id
1 'polypeptide(L)'
;MGEPDVSLYEGSNGRYYTAWQVRRRLRSGEWTRCLRQRQPDRRLVETGDGTLLLLVSVEPDALPGGIDVRVADGRARIVDTRRTPP
;
A
#
# COMPACT_ATOMS: atom_id res chain seq x y z
N MET A 1 -22.02 -9.62 -0.35
CA MET A 1 -21.14 -8.72 0.41
C MET A 1 -19.73 -9.25 0.19
N GLY A 2 -18.96 -8.69 -0.75
CA GLY A 2 -17.62 -9.19 -1.04
C GLY A 2 -16.68 -8.80 0.10
N GLU A 3 -15.88 -9.74 0.58
CA GLU A 3 -14.85 -9.46 1.58
C GLU A 3 -14.00 -8.26 1.12
N PRO A 4 -13.63 -7.34 2.03
CA PRO A 4 -12.80 -6.21 1.67
C PRO A 4 -11.47 -6.74 1.11
N ASP A 5 -11.05 -6.24 -0.05
CA ASP A 5 -9.74 -6.53 -0.65
C ASP A 5 -8.64 -5.98 0.27
N VAL A 6 -8.25 -6.80 1.25
CA VAL A 6 -7.25 -6.50 2.30
C VAL A 6 -5.82 -6.78 1.84
N SER A 7 -5.57 -6.96 0.54
CA SER A 7 -4.19 -7.08 0.04
C SER A 7 -3.37 -5.84 0.44
N LEU A 8 -2.20 -6.10 1.00
CA LEU A 8 -1.27 -5.11 1.54
C LEU A 8 0.03 -5.10 0.77
N TYR A 9 0.66 -3.94 0.74
CA TYR A 9 1.95 -3.71 0.13
C TYR A 9 2.88 -3.00 1.10
N GLU A 10 4.09 -3.55 1.27
CA GLU A 10 5.20 -2.82 1.87
C GLU A 10 5.94 -2.04 0.79
N GLY A 11 6.11 -0.74 1.00
CA GLY A 11 6.92 0.13 0.17
C GLY A 11 8.37 0.13 0.62
N SER A 12 9.31 0.23 -0.33
CA SER A 12 10.75 0.42 -0.04
C SER A 12 11.07 1.67 0.79
N ASN A 13 10.11 2.57 1.00
CA ASN A 13 10.19 3.70 1.92
C ASN A 13 9.77 3.37 3.37
N GLY A 14 9.60 2.09 3.70
CA GLY A 14 9.18 1.62 5.02
C GLY A 14 7.77 2.05 5.41
N ARG A 15 6.90 2.29 4.42
CA ARG A 15 5.47 2.58 4.60
C ARG A 15 4.63 1.47 4.00
N TYR A 16 3.45 1.23 4.56
CA TYR A 16 2.51 0.24 4.06
C TYR A 16 1.36 0.91 3.31
N TYR A 17 0.81 0.18 2.34
CA TYR A 17 -0.29 0.64 1.51
C TYR A 17 -1.29 -0.50 1.28
N THR A 18 -2.58 -0.21 1.34
CA THR A 18 -3.60 -1.15 0.88
C THR A 18 -3.66 -1.17 -0.65
N ALA A 19 -4.14 -2.28 -1.23
CA ALA A 19 -4.44 -2.35 -2.66
C ALA A 19 -5.37 -1.22 -3.12
N TRP A 20 -6.33 -0.82 -2.26
CA TRP A 20 -7.19 0.32 -2.51
C TRP A 20 -6.41 1.64 -2.64
N GLN A 21 -5.49 1.93 -1.72
CA GLN A 21 -4.65 3.12 -1.77
C GLN A 21 -3.78 3.14 -3.03
N VAL A 22 -3.12 2.03 -3.35
CA VAL A 22 -2.29 1.91 -4.56
C VAL A 22 -3.13 2.14 -5.82
N ARG A 23 -4.28 1.47 -5.95
CA ARG A 23 -5.19 1.64 -7.09
C ARG A 23 -5.70 3.07 -7.21
N ARG A 24 -6.00 3.73 -6.08
CA ARG A 24 -6.47 5.12 -6.07
C ARG A 24 -5.39 6.06 -6.61
N ARG A 25 -4.15 5.96 -6.12
CA ARG A 25 -3.03 6.83 -6.55
C ARG A 25 -2.68 6.65 -8.01
N LEU A 26 -2.72 5.41 -8.51
CA LEU A 26 -2.56 5.13 -9.93
C LEU A 26 -3.70 5.73 -10.77
N ARG A 27 -4.96 5.61 -10.32
CA ARG A 27 -6.11 6.17 -11.06
C ARG A 27 -6.14 7.69 -11.07
N SER A 28 -5.68 8.35 -10.00
CA SER A 28 -5.62 9.80 -9.94
C SER A 28 -4.41 10.38 -10.69
N GLY A 29 -3.52 9.55 -11.22
CA GLY A 29 -2.26 9.99 -11.83
C GLY A 29 -1.25 10.52 -10.81
N GLU A 30 -1.50 10.34 -9.51
CA GLU A 30 -0.52 10.70 -8.47
C GLU A 30 0.72 9.81 -8.60
N TRP A 31 0.52 8.54 -8.97
CA TRP A 31 1.57 7.56 -9.22
C TRP A 31 1.49 7.03 -10.65
N THR A 32 2.65 6.77 -11.24
CA THR A 32 2.79 6.13 -12.57
C THR A 32 3.27 4.70 -12.40
N ARG A 33 2.65 3.73 -13.09
CA ARG A 33 3.11 2.33 -13.07
C ARG A 33 4.32 2.19 -14.00
N CYS A 34 5.46 1.77 -13.45
CA CYS A 34 6.65 1.48 -14.23
C CYS A 34 6.73 -0.01 -14.60
N LEU A 35 6.67 -0.89 -13.59
CA LEU A 35 6.83 -2.34 -13.77
C LEU A 35 5.90 -3.13 -12.85
N ARG A 36 5.49 -4.33 -13.27
CA ARG A 36 4.79 -5.30 -12.42
C ARG A 36 5.34 -6.70 -12.65
N GLN A 37 5.74 -7.35 -11.57
CA GLN A 37 6.04 -8.78 -11.49
C GLN A 37 4.89 -9.48 -10.76
N ARG A 38 4.46 -10.67 -11.20
CA ARG A 38 3.32 -11.38 -10.59
C ARG A 38 3.72 -12.39 -9.50
N GLN A 39 4.91 -12.97 -9.59
CA GLN A 39 5.38 -14.03 -8.68
C GLN A 39 6.87 -13.82 -8.35
N PRO A 40 7.21 -13.35 -7.13
CA PRO A 40 6.29 -12.72 -6.15
C PRO A 40 5.63 -11.43 -6.68
N ASP A 41 4.44 -11.06 -6.18
CA ASP A 41 3.75 -9.81 -6.59
C ASP A 41 4.57 -8.60 -6.12
N ARG A 42 5.22 -7.96 -7.08
CA ARG A 42 6.02 -6.76 -6.87
C ARG A 42 5.66 -5.72 -7.91
N ARG A 43 5.61 -4.46 -7.51
CA ARG A 43 5.25 -3.35 -8.40
C ARG A 43 6.23 -2.23 -8.20
N LEU A 44 6.79 -1.75 -9.30
CA LEU A 44 7.56 -0.52 -9.32
C LEU A 44 6.64 0.60 -9.80
N VAL A 45 6.54 1.66 -9.01
CA VAL A 45 5.79 2.86 -9.35
C VAL A 45 6.69 4.07 -9.19
N GLU A 46 6.46 5.09 -10.02
CA GLU A 46 7.02 6.42 -9.84
C GLU A 46 5.98 7.25 -9.09
N THR A 47 6.38 7.88 -7.99
CA THR A 47 5.52 8.74 -7.18
C THR A 47 5.46 10.16 -7.73
N GLY A 48 4.50 10.98 -7.30
CA GLY A 48 4.29 12.33 -7.85
C GLY A 48 5.45 13.31 -7.64
N ASP A 49 6.43 12.96 -6.81
CA ASP A 49 7.69 13.67 -6.61
C ASP A 49 8.84 13.12 -7.48
N GLY A 50 8.55 12.20 -8.40
CA GLY A 50 9.54 11.56 -9.28
C GLY A 50 10.34 10.42 -8.65
N THR A 51 9.99 9.98 -7.43
CA THR A 51 10.72 8.91 -6.74
C THR A 51 10.23 7.53 -7.19
N LEU A 52 11.16 6.58 -7.39
CA LEU A 52 10.80 5.18 -7.62
C LEU A 52 10.52 4.47 -6.29
N LEU A 53 9.31 3.91 -6.17
CA LEU A 53 8.84 3.16 -5.02
C LEU A 53 8.56 1.72 -5.42
N LEU A 54 9.29 0.78 -4.81
CA LEU A 54 9.01 -0.65 -4.94
C LEU A 54 7.96 -1.04 -3.90
N LEU A 55 6.89 -1.67 -4.36
CA LEU A 55 5.82 -2.22 -3.55
C LEU A 55 5.91 -3.75 -3.59
N VAL A 56 5.98 -4.39 -2.43
CA VAL A 56 6.01 -5.84 -2.28
C VAL A 56 4.76 -6.29 -1.56
N SER A 57 4.03 -7.27 -2.11
CA SER A 57 2.86 -7.81 -1.42
C SER A 57 3.27 -8.44 -0.10
N VAL A 58 2.51 -8.16 0.96
CA VAL A 58 2.71 -8.73 2.30
C VAL A 58 1.40 -9.31 2.82
N GLU A 59 1.50 -10.40 3.56
CA GLU A 59 0.36 -10.98 4.25
C GLU A 59 -0.06 -10.08 5.42
N PRO A 60 -1.36 -9.91 5.71
CA PRO A 60 -1.83 -9.10 6.84
C PRO A 60 -1.22 -9.53 8.17
N ASP A 61 -1.01 -10.83 8.37
CA ASP A 61 -0.43 -11.39 9.60
C ASP A 61 1.07 -11.09 9.75
N ALA A 62 1.73 -10.64 8.68
CA ALA A 62 3.14 -10.21 8.70
C ALA A 62 3.30 -8.72 9.05
N LEU A 63 2.20 -8.00 9.28
CA LEU A 63 2.28 -6.60 9.68
C LEU A 63 2.92 -6.47 11.07
N PRO A 64 3.89 -5.56 11.23
CA PRO A 64 4.46 -5.28 12.54
C PRO A 64 3.39 -4.64 13.45
N GLY A 65 3.45 -4.96 14.74
CA GLY A 65 2.56 -4.38 15.75
C GLY A 65 2.56 -2.85 15.69
N GLY A 66 1.36 -2.26 15.69
CA GLY A 66 1.16 -0.82 15.48
C GLY A 66 0.90 -0.42 14.02
N ILE A 67 0.77 -1.38 13.10
CA ILE A 67 0.13 -1.14 11.80
C ILE A 67 -1.27 -1.74 11.81
N ASP A 68 -2.29 -0.88 11.74
CA ASP A 68 -3.68 -1.29 11.64
C ASP A 68 -4.27 -0.95 10.27
N VAL A 69 -5.08 -1.85 9.74
CA VAL A 69 -5.91 -1.57 8.56
C VAL A 69 -7.28 -1.14 9.06
N ARG A 70 -7.62 0.15 8.90
CA ARG A 70 -8.98 0.63 9.18
C ARG A 70 -9.80 0.65 7.91
N VAL A 71 -10.94 -0.04 7.95
CA VAL A 71 -11.95 0.01 6.90
C VAL A 71 -13.06 0.94 7.34
N ALA A 72 -13.23 2.06 6.63
CA ALA A 72 -14.34 3.00 6.84
C ALA A 72 -14.96 3.34 5.47
N ASP A 73 -16.29 3.31 5.37
CA ASP A 73 -17.03 3.59 4.13
C ASP A 73 -16.56 2.77 2.91
N GLY A 74 -16.19 1.50 3.13
CA GLY A 74 -15.64 0.61 2.09
C GLY A 74 -14.22 0.98 1.62
N ARG A 75 -13.50 1.82 2.37
CA ARG A 75 -12.14 2.26 2.07
C ARG A 75 -11.19 1.73 3.13
N ALA A 76 -10.23 0.91 2.70
CA ALA A 76 -9.16 0.42 3.57
C ALA A 76 -8.00 1.42 3.61
N ARG A 77 -7.65 1.90 4.80
CA ARG A 77 -6.52 2.81 5.05
C ARG A 77 -5.57 2.19 6.07
N ILE A 78 -4.28 2.33 5.81
CA ILE A 78 -3.23 2.03 6.79
C ILE A 78 -3.18 3.12 7.84
N VAL A 79 -3.17 2.71 9.10
CA VAL A 79 -2.86 3.51 10.28
C VAL A 79 -1.57 2.96 10.86
N ASP A 80 -0.48 3.73 10.77
CA ASP A 80 0.80 3.40 11.41
C ASP A 80 0.90 4.17 12.72
N THR A 81 0.57 3.53 13.83
CA THR A 81 0.65 4.12 15.18
C THR A 81 2.08 4.14 15.74
N ARG A 82 3.02 3.41 15.12
CA ARG A 82 4.46 3.45 15.47
C ARG A 82 5.09 4.79 15.08
N ARG A 83 4.49 5.47 14.10
CA ARG A 83 4.92 6.79 13.61
C ARG A 83 4.20 7.96 14.29
N THR A 84 3.57 7.77 15.45
CA THR A 84 3.02 8.89 16.22
C THR A 84 4.14 9.93 16.42
N PRO A 85 4.05 11.13 15.81
CA PRO A 85 5.02 12.16 16.09
C PRO A 85 4.78 12.64 17.54
N PRO A 86 5.84 13.02 18.28
CA PRO A 86 5.67 13.76 19.52
C PRO A 86 4.91 15.08 19.30
#